data_AF-H6UL28-F1
#
_entry.id   AF-H6UL28-F1
#
_cell.length_a   1.000
_cell.length_b   1.000
_cell.length_c   1.000
_cell.angle_alpha   90.00
_cell.angle_beta   90.00
_cell.angle_gamma   90.00
#
_symmetry.space_group_name_H-M   'P 1'
#
loop_
_entity.id
_entity.type
_entity.pdbx_description
1 polymer ?
#
loop_
_entity_poly.entity_id
_entity_poly.type
_entity_poly.pdbx_seq_one_letter_code
_entity_poly.pdbx_strand_id
1 'polypeptide(L)'
;DDDKSGFFVGLGYGLSVSQVHNFKINDGGETRWLFPFHERVHREKLHSANFYWGPKVASEIRFQRGNTTFGGSAGYLFSAVRLEIDLTHERSEILKSGLQKGRKGGGMPFVLGKHEAMVSLQKGYDRIALIGRLSREDVIAIEKYMVAGLGYDQLRRLAEMKEEKRRRVNKNTEVVVVLPKDTDDNLFNLLDLMVEQSVLFTKALALSVEAAEVLEIMAIRNTTATLNLCYDFPGLELVKLNISPYTCAGIGGSVIGITKGHANLQLSYKLKLGLNYRFRSNAVAYIGTSYQKVLGSEYYNVPLKRLVDDVSPANRIREK
;
A
#
# COMPACT_ATOMS: atom_id res chain seq x y z
N ASP A 1 -48.19 21.39 -22.23
CA ASP A 1 -47.07 22.02 -21.51
C ASP A 1 -47.02 21.54 -20.08
N ASP A 2 -46.36 20.40 -19.88
CA ASP A 2 -46.03 19.89 -18.55
C ASP A 2 -44.51 19.97 -18.46
N ASP A 3 -44.02 21.20 -18.27
CA ASP A 3 -42.59 21.47 -18.21
C ASP A 3 -42.09 20.91 -16.88
N LYS A 4 -41.63 19.64 -16.92
CA LYS A 4 -41.14 18.87 -15.77
C LYS A 4 -39.82 19.48 -15.29
N SER A 5 -39.92 20.65 -14.68
CA SER A 5 -38.82 21.34 -14.05
C SER A 5 -39.01 21.35 -12.54
N GLY A 6 -37.92 21.14 -11.81
CA GLY A 6 -38.00 21.16 -10.35
C GLY A 6 -36.87 20.45 -9.65
N PHE A 7 -36.82 20.68 -8.34
CA PHE A 7 -35.87 20.05 -7.45
C PHE A 7 -36.21 18.58 -7.22
N PHE A 8 -35.17 17.75 -7.15
CA PHE A 8 -35.31 16.35 -6.79
C PHE A 8 -34.27 15.94 -5.75
N VAL A 9 -34.64 14.92 -4.98
CA VAL A 9 -33.72 14.12 -4.17
C VAL A 9 -33.70 12.69 -4.71
N GLY A 10 -32.53 12.09 -4.65
CA GLY A 10 -32.19 10.87 -5.31
C GLY A 10 -31.48 9.90 -4.38
N LEU A 11 -31.80 8.61 -4.49
CA LEU A 11 -31.03 7.53 -3.86
C LEU A 11 -30.57 6.56 -4.93
N GLY A 12 -29.26 6.32 -4.99
CA GLY A 12 -28.64 5.47 -5.98
C GLY A 12 -27.95 4.26 -5.36
N TYR A 13 -28.21 3.09 -5.94
CA TYR A 13 -27.43 1.88 -5.69
C TYR A 13 -26.87 1.37 -7.01
N GLY A 14 -25.58 1.04 -7.04
CA GLY A 14 -24.97 0.58 -8.26
C GLY A 14 -23.67 -0.18 -8.06
N LEU A 15 -23.21 -0.77 -9.15
CA LEU A 15 -21.86 -1.31 -9.23
C LEU A 15 -20.94 -0.20 -9.69
N SER A 16 -19.88 0.08 -8.95
CA SER A 16 -18.84 0.98 -9.42
C SER A 16 -17.52 0.30 -9.67
N VAL A 17 -16.95 0.63 -10.83
CA VAL A 17 -15.57 0.34 -11.17
C VAL A 17 -14.76 1.62 -10.92
N SER A 18 -14.17 1.71 -9.74
CA SER A 18 -13.24 2.78 -9.38
C SER A 18 -11.81 2.38 -9.71
N GLN A 19 -11.11 3.22 -10.47
CA GLN A 19 -9.74 3.01 -10.90
C GLN A 19 -8.73 3.68 -9.95
N VAL A 20 -8.68 3.32 -8.67
CA VAL A 20 -7.52 3.68 -7.84
C VAL A 20 -6.34 2.80 -8.24
N HIS A 21 -5.41 3.36 -9.01
CA HIS A 21 -4.20 2.68 -9.47
C HIS A 21 -2.99 3.12 -8.64
N ASN A 22 -2.09 2.16 -8.39
CA ASN A 22 -0.71 2.38 -7.97
C ASN A 22 -0.59 3.33 -6.78
N PHE A 23 -1.02 2.87 -5.59
CA PHE A 23 -0.70 3.56 -4.35
C PHE A 23 0.82 3.65 -4.20
N LYS A 24 1.36 4.86 -4.43
CA LYS A 24 2.74 5.21 -4.16
C LYS A 24 2.77 6.11 -2.93
N ILE A 25 3.54 5.71 -1.93
CA ILE A 25 3.86 6.54 -0.78
C ILE A 25 5.04 7.40 -1.22
N ASN A 26 4.84 8.71 -1.30
CA ASN A 26 5.94 9.62 -1.57
C ASN A 26 6.45 10.17 -0.23
N ASP A 27 7.50 9.53 0.30
CA ASP A 27 8.29 10.05 1.41
C ASP A 27 9.59 10.67 0.90
N GLY A 28 9.53 11.90 0.39
CA GLY A 28 10.74 12.62 -0.05
C GLY A 28 11.53 11.93 -1.17
N GLY A 29 10.91 10.98 -1.90
CA GLY A 29 11.55 10.17 -2.94
C GLY A 29 12.19 8.84 -2.50
N GLU A 30 12.10 8.46 -1.22
CA GLU A 30 12.82 7.29 -0.68
C GLU A 30 11.99 6.00 -0.59
N THR A 31 10.65 6.07 -0.48
CA THR A 31 9.85 4.85 -0.30
C THR A 31 9.75 4.04 -1.59
N ARG A 32 10.41 2.88 -1.63
CA ARG A 32 10.50 2.05 -2.84
C ARG A 32 9.93 0.63 -2.67
N TRP A 33 9.64 0.17 -1.44
CA TRP A 33 9.24 -1.22 -1.18
C TRP A 33 8.41 -1.39 0.10
N LEU A 34 7.50 -2.37 0.09
CA LEU A 34 6.55 -2.68 1.16
C LEU A 34 6.70 -4.12 1.65
N PHE A 35 6.99 -4.30 2.95
CA PHE A 35 7.03 -5.61 3.59
C PHE A 35 5.68 -5.95 4.24
N PRO A 36 5.01 -7.05 3.82
CA PRO A 36 3.70 -7.41 4.36
C PRO A 36 3.80 -8.05 5.75
N PHE A 37 2.80 -7.79 6.60
CA PHE A 37 2.62 -8.46 7.90
C PHE A 37 2.22 -9.93 7.75
N HIS A 38 2.70 -10.82 8.61
CA HIS A 38 2.40 -12.25 8.63
C HIS A 38 0.94 -12.51 9.04
N GLU A 39 0.23 -13.36 8.27
CA GLU A 39 -1.21 -13.59 8.44
C GLU A 39 -1.63 -14.17 9.80
N ARG A 40 -0.70 -14.81 10.54
CA ARG A 40 -0.98 -15.62 11.74
C ARG A 40 -0.75 -14.89 13.07
N VAL A 41 -0.34 -13.62 13.06
CA VAL A 41 0.03 -12.91 14.29
C VAL A 41 -1.03 -11.87 14.68
N HIS A 42 -1.26 -11.68 15.99
CA HIS A 42 -2.16 -10.63 16.50
C HIS A 42 -1.59 -9.22 16.22
N ARG A 43 -2.43 -8.32 15.69
CA ARG A 43 -2.06 -6.98 15.21
C ARG A 43 -1.50 -6.03 16.27
N GLU A 44 -1.78 -6.28 17.54
CA GLU A 44 -1.38 -5.40 18.65
C GLU A 44 0.14 -5.35 18.85
N LYS A 45 0.88 -6.32 18.29
CA LYS A 45 2.34 -6.35 18.32
C LYS A 45 2.90 -6.00 16.93
N LEU A 46 3.13 -4.70 16.69
CA LEU A 46 3.90 -4.20 15.54
C LEU A 46 5.40 -4.46 15.76
N HIS A 47 5.75 -5.74 15.90
CA HIS A 47 7.12 -6.22 16.06
C HIS A 47 7.66 -6.64 14.70
N SER A 48 8.92 -6.31 14.39
CA SER A 48 9.52 -6.58 13.09
C SER A 48 9.50 -8.07 12.68
N ALA A 49 9.54 -8.98 13.66
CA ALA A 49 9.46 -10.43 13.44
C ALA A 49 8.13 -10.88 12.81
N ASN A 50 7.10 -10.05 12.90
CA ASN A 50 5.79 -10.34 12.34
C ASN A 50 5.67 -9.88 10.89
N PHE A 51 6.74 -9.39 10.25
CA PHE A 51 6.74 -8.95 8.86
C PHE A 51 7.61 -9.86 7.99
N TYR A 52 7.26 -10.00 6.72
CA TYR A 52 8.04 -10.75 5.75
C TYR A 52 9.14 -9.87 5.16
N TRP A 53 10.40 -10.14 5.52
CA TRP A 53 11.59 -9.40 5.09
C TRP A 53 12.30 -10.02 3.85
N GLY A 54 11.63 -10.91 3.13
CA GLY A 54 12.25 -11.64 2.02
C GLY A 54 12.32 -10.84 0.72
N PRO A 55 13.07 -11.34 -0.30
CA PRO A 55 13.34 -10.63 -1.55
C PRO A 55 12.12 -10.47 -2.46
N LYS A 56 11.04 -11.22 -2.21
CA LYS A 56 9.75 -11.04 -2.90
C LYS A 56 8.95 -9.98 -2.14
N VAL A 57 9.15 -8.72 -2.50
CA VAL A 57 8.43 -7.57 -1.93
C VAL A 57 7.50 -6.96 -2.96
N ALA A 58 6.43 -6.33 -2.48
CA ALA A 58 5.55 -5.55 -3.33
C ALA A 58 6.13 -4.14 -3.48
N SER A 59 6.30 -3.69 -4.72
CA SER A 59 6.57 -2.29 -5.03
C SER A 59 5.28 -1.46 -5.19
N GLU A 60 4.14 -2.14 -5.33
CA GLU A 60 2.82 -1.51 -5.53
C GLU A 60 1.73 -2.28 -4.78
N ILE A 61 0.76 -1.54 -4.23
CA ILE A 61 -0.46 -2.11 -3.64
C ILE A 61 -1.58 -1.98 -4.65
N ARG A 62 -2.22 -3.11 -4.95
CA ARG A 62 -3.40 -3.18 -5.82
C ARG A 62 -4.66 -3.33 -4.97
N PHE A 63 -5.77 -2.76 -5.44
CA PHE A 63 -7.07 -2.79 -4.77
C PHE A 63 -8.12 -3.44 -5.65
N GLN A 64 -9.11 -4.09 -5.03
CA GLN A 64 -10.17 -4.79 -5.76
C GLN A 64 -10.91 -3.85 -6.69
N ARG A 65 -10.99 -4.25 -7.96
CA ARG A 65 -11.80 -3.59 -8.98
C ARG A 65 -13.24 -4.07 -8.84
N GLY A 66 -14.17 -3.12 -8.84
CA GLY A 66 -15.61 -3.41 -8.74
C GLY A 66 -16.07 -3.51 -7.28
N ASN A 67 -16.76 -2.47 -6.80
CA ASN A 67 -17.47 -2.49 -5.52
C ASN A 67 -18.90 -2.02 -5.68
N THR A 68 -19.73 -2.32 -4.69
CA THR A 68 -21.05 -1.72 -4.60
C THR A 68 -20.93 -0.29 -4.09
N THR A 69 -21.71 0.59 -4.67
CA THR A 69 -21.78 1.99 -4.28
C THR A 69 -23.18 2.33 -3.83
N PHE A 70 -23.23 3.11 -2.76
CA PHE A 70 -24.45 3.69 -2.27
C PHE A 70 -24.22 5.19 -2.12
N GLY A 71 -25.19 5.96 -2.57
CA GLY A 71 -25.10 7.41 -2.50
C GLY A 71 -26.45 8.09 -2.57
N GLY A 72 -26.46 9.31 -2.06
CA GLY A 72 -27.56 10.24 -2.23
C GLY A 72 -27.19 11.28 -3.26
N SER A 73 -28.18 11.72 -4.02
CA SER A 73 -28.03 12.86 -4.92
C SER A 73 -29.15 13.87 -4.73
N ALA A 74 -28.87 15.12 -5.05
CA ALA A 74 -29.86 16.18 -5.08
C ALA A 74 -29.57 17.06 -6.29
N GLY A 75 -30.61 17.61 -6.89
CA GLY A 75 -30.42 18.33 -8.13
C GLY A 75 -31.65 19.03 -8.63
N TYR A 76 -31.53 19.54 -9.85
CA TYR A 76 -32.60 20.19 -10.57
C TYR A 76 -32.77 19.54 -11.93
N LEU A 77 -34.02 19.21 -12.26
CA LEU A 77 -34.42 18.69 -13.56
C LEU A 77 -34.90 19.84 -14.44
N PHE A 78 -34.42 19.87 -15.68
CA PHE A 78 -34.87 20.75 -16.75
C PHE A 78 -35.29 19.86 -17.92
N SER A 79 -36.59 19.53 -17.99
CA SER A 79 -37.15 18.64 -19.01
C SER A 79 -36.55 17.23 -18.98
N ALA A 80 -35.53 16.95 -19.80
CA ALA A 80 -34.79 15.68 -19.83
C ALA A 80 -33.36 15.78 -19.30
N VAL A 81 -32.86 17.00 -19.07
CA VAL A 81 -31.50 17.26 -18.57
C VAL A 81 -31.55 17.47 -17.06
N ARG A 82 -30.61 16.87 -16.31
CA ARG A 82 -30.50 17.06 -14.87
C ARG A 82 -29.13 17.56 -14.48
N LEU A 83 -29.10 18.57 -13.63
CA LEU A 83 -27.91 18.95 -12.88
C LEU A 83 -27.99 18.27 -11.51
N GLU A 84 -27.02 17.42 -11.19
CA GLU A 84 -27.03 16.57 -10.01
C GLU A 84 -25.75 16.78 -9.19
N ILE A 85 -25.90 17.09 -7.90
CA ILE A 85 -24.83 16.95 -6.90
C ILE A 85 -25.00 15.58 -6.26
N ASP A 86 -23.95 14.77 -6.30
CA ASP A 86 -23.96 13.39 -5.86
C ASP A 86 -22.88 13.15 -4.81
N LEU A 87 -23.28 12.52 -3.71
CA LEU A 87 -22.39 12.09 -2.64
C LEU A 87 -22.44 10.57 -2.56
N THR A 88 -21.36 9.92 -3.03
CA THR A 88 -21.23 8.47 -3.01
C THR A 88 -20.17 8.00 -2.03
N HIS A 89 -20.48 6.92 -1.32
CA HIS A 89 -19.54 6.21 -0.48
C HIS A 89 -19.19 4.86 -1.10
N GLU A 90 -17.89 4.62 -1.30
CA GLU A 90 -17.36 3.36 -1.77
C GLU A 90 -16.35 2.82 -0.76
N ARG A 91 -16.35 1.50 -0.57
CA ARG A 91 -15.34 0.81 0.23
C ARG A 91 -14.68 -0.27 -0.62
N SER A 92 -13.40 -0.07 -0.92
CA SER A 92 -12.58 -1.04 -1.64
C SER A 92 -11.68 -1.80 -0.69
N GLU A 93 -11.80 -3.13 -0.71
CA GLU A 93 -10.83 -3.99 -0.03
C GLU A 93 -9.51 -4.06 -0.81
N ILE A 94 -8.41 -4.25 -0.10
CA ILE A 94 -7.08 -4.46 -0.69
C ILE A 94 -7.12 -5.76 -1.51
N LEU A 95 -6.73 -5.69 -2.79
CA LEU A 95 -6.50 -6.90 -3.57
C LEU A 95 -5.22 -7.52 -3.07
N LYS A 96 -5.33 -8.78 -2.65
CA LYS A 96 -4.23 -9.69 -2.33
C LYS A 96 -2.92 -9.28 -3.02
N SER A 97 -2.06 -8.57 -2.29
CA SER A 97 -0.68 -8.34 -2.72
C SER A 97 -0.07 -9.71 -2.96
N GLY A 98 0.66 -9.89 -4.06
CA GLY A 98 1.03 -11.19 -4.66
C GLY A 98 1.75 -12.20 -3.76
N LEU A 99 2.00 -11.89 -2.48
CA LEU A 99 2.49 -12.81 -1.46
C LEU A 99 1.43 -13.44 -0.55
N GLN A 100 0.21 -12.90 -0.46
CA GLN A 100 -0.80 -13.38 0.48
C GLN A 100 -2.07 -13.86 -0.22
N LYS A 101 -2.17 -15.19 -0.36
CA LYS A 101 -3.37 -15.88 -0.83
C LYS A 101 -4.22 -16.31 0.37
N GLY A 102 -5.21 -15.53 0.78
CA GLY A 102 -6.16 -16.08 1.77
C GLY A 102 -7.23 -15.16 2.33
N ARG A 103 -6.89 -13.93 2.72
CA ARG A 103 -7.78 -13.16 3.61
C ARG A 103 -8.70 -12.18 2.88
N LYS A 104 -9.95 -12.09 3.34
CA LYS A 104 -10.92 -11.01 3.05
C LYS A 104 -11.06 -10.16 4.31
N GLY A 105 -11.12 -8.83 4.16
CA GLY A 105 -11.39 -7.88 5.24
C GLY A 105 -10.25 -7.59 6.24
N GLY A 106 -10.21 -6.31 6.66
CA GLY A 106 -9.36 -5.78 7.73
C GLY A 106 -8.02 -5.23 7.25
N GLY A 107 -7.53 -4.17 7.88
CA GLY A 107 -6.30 -3.51 7.44
C GLY A 107 -5.04 -4.37 7.43
N MET A 108 -4.11 -4.03 6.56
CA MET A 108 -2.84 -4.70 6.46
C MET A 108 -1.73 -3.71 6.84
N PRO A 109 -0.99 -3.97 7.93
CA PRO A 109 0.22 -3.23 8.20
C PRO A 109 1.32 -3.65 7.23
N PHE A 110 2.09 -2.67 6.78
CA PHE A 110 3.26 -2.81 5.95
C PHE A 110 4.42 -2.08 6.61
N VAL A 111 5.62 -2.66 6.56
CA VAL A 111 6.84 -1.90 6.87
C VAL A 111 7.36 -1.25 5.59
N LEU A 112 7.67 0.04 5.69
CA LEU A 112 8.37 0.83 4.70
C LEU A 112 9.86 0.70 4.99
N GLY A 113 10.62 0.20 4.02
CA GLY A 113 12.08 0.23 4.10
C GLY A 113 12.66 1.26 3.15
N LYS A 114 13.75 1.88 3.59
CA LYS A 114 14.53 2.81 2.78
C LYS A 114 15.41 2.07 1.77
N HIS A 115 16.02 2.85 0.89
CA HIS A 115 16.63 2.32 -0.31
C HIS A 115 17.81 1.39 -0.02
N GLU A 116 18.68 1.69 0.93
CA GLU A 116 19.95 0.96 1.12
C GLU A 116 19.71 -0.40 1.77
N ALA A 117 18.85 -0.49 2.80
CA ALA A 117 18.43 -1.78 3.34
C ALA A 117 17.82 -2.67 2.25
N MET A 118 16.98 -2.12 1.38
CA MET A 118 16.31 -2.89 0.34
C MET A 118 17.24 -3.39 -0.75
N VAL A 119 18.16 -2.55 -1.24
CA VAL A 119 19.11 -2.98 -2.29
C VAL A 119 20.01 -4.10 -1.74
N SER A 120 20.28 -4.10 -0.43
CA SER A 120 21.02 -5.18 0.20
C SER A 120 20.35 -6.57 0.09
N LEU A 121 19.03 -6.67 -0.11
CA LEU A 121 18.36 -7.95 -0.39
C LEU A 121 18.62 -8.50 -1.80
N GLN A 122 19.02 -7.66 -2.75
CA GLN A 122 19.16 -8.06 -4.15
C GLN A 122 20.35 -9.00 -4.34
N LYS A 123 20.15 -10.02 -5.17
CA LYS A 123 21.21 -10.98 -5.51
C LYS A 123 22.29 -10.26 -6.31
N GLY A 124 23.55 -10.38 -5.87
CA GLY A 124 24.70 -9.74 -6.53
C GLY A 124 24.95 -8.30 -6.11
N TYR A 125 24.19 -7.74 -5.16
CA TYR A 125 24.52 -6.44 -4.60
C TYR A 125 25.76 -6.52 -3.72
N ASP A 126 26.67 -5.56 -3.90
CA ASP A 126 27.92 -5.48 -3.14
C ASP A 126 27.66 -4.94 -1.73
N ARG A 127 27.38 -5.86 -0.81
CA ARG A 127 27.20 -5.53 0.60
C ARG A 127 28.50 -5.09 1.27
N ILE A 128 29.67 -5.49 0.76
CA ILE A 128 30.96 -5.08 1.33
C ILE A 128 31.13 -3.57 1.08
N ALA A 129 30.84 -3.12 -0.14
CA ALA A 129 30.85 -1.69 -0.46
C ALA A 129 29.82 -0.89 0.35
N LEU A 130 28.63 -1.45 0.62
CA LEU A 130 27.64 -0.80 1.49
C LEU A 130 28.16 -0.67 2.92
N ILE A 131 28.68 -1.77 3.50
CA ILE A 131 29.23 -1.78 4.86
C ILE A 131 30.39 -0.78 4.99
N GLY A 132 31.25 -0.68 3.97
CA GLY A 132 32.35 0.28 3.93
C GLY A 132 31.92 1.76 3.89
N ARG A 133 30.65 2.06 3.60
CA ARG A 133 30.09 3.42 3.64
C ARG A 133 29.40 3.76 4.96
N LEU A 134 29.12 2.76 5.79
CA LEU A 134 28.45 2.96 7.08
C LEU A 134 29.44 3.54 8.10
N SER A 135 28.92 4.33 9.05
CA SER A 135 29.72 4.77 10.19
C SER A 135 30.11 3.58 11.06
N ARG A 136 31.16 3.73 11.87
CA ARG A 136 31.58 2.68 12.80
C ARG A 136 30.47 2.36 13.81
N GLU A 137 29.76 3.38 14.24
CA GLU A 137 28.62 3.29 15.14
C GLU A 137 27.47 2.47 14.52
N ASP A 138 27.16 2.72 13.24
CA ASP A 138 26.12 1.99 12.51
C ASP A 138 26.49 0.51 12.32
N VAL A 139 27.74 0.22 11.99
CA VAL A 139 28.23 -1.16 11.87
C VAL A 139 28.10 -1.91 13.19
N ILE A 140 28.50 -1.29 14.31
CA ILE A 140 28.37 -1.87 15.66
C ILE A 140 26.89 -2.10 16.01
N ALA A 141 26.00 -1.19 15.64
CA ALA A 141 24.57 -1.32 15.90
C ALA A 141 23.96 -2.51 15.13
N ILE A 142 24.33 -2.66 13.85
CA ILE A 142 23.91 -3.79 13.01
C ILE A 142 24.44 -5.11 13.58
N GLU A 143 25.73 -5.15 13.95
CA GLU A 143 26.36 -6.31 14.56
C GLU A 143 25.61 -6.76 15.82
N LYS A 144 25.37 -5.84 16.76
CA LYS A 144 24.63 -6.14 18.00
C LYS A 144 23.25 -6.71 17.72
N TYR A 145 22.52 -6.13 16.76
CA TYR A 145 21.20 -6.62 16.38
C TYR A 145 21.28 -8.03 15.78
N MET A 146 22.24 -8.28 14.88
CA MET A 146 22.41 -9.60 14.27
C MET A 146 22.81 -10.68 15.28
N VAL A 147 23.69 -10.33 16.23
CA VAL A 147 24.11 -11.24 17.30
C VAL A 147 22.93 -11.57 18.20
N ALA A 148 22.11 -10.58 18.58
CA ALA A 148 20.90 -10.80 19.35
C ALA A 148 19.85 -11.63 18.58
N GLY A 149 19.73 -11.42 17.26
CA GLY A 149 18.76 -12.11 16.42
C GLY A 149 19.08 -13.58 16.13
N LEU A 150 20.36 -13.95 16.07
CA LEU A 150 20.79 -15.34 15.86
C LEU A 150 21.11 -16.05 17.18
N GLY A 151 21.62 -15.35 18.19
CA GLY A 151 22.19 -15.97 19.38
C GLY A 151 23.55 -16.64 19.10
N TYR A 152 24.42 -16.68 20.10
CA TYR A 152 25.81 -17.16 19.95
C TYR A 152 25.91 -18.57 19.36
N ASP A 153 25.05 -19.51 19.78
CA ASP A 153 25.09 -20.89 19.29
C ASP A 153 24.70 -21.04 17.82
N GLN A 154 23.77 -20.22 17.30
CA GLN A 154 23.41 -20.26 15.88
C GLN A 154 24.50 -19.62 15.02
N LEU A 155 25.12 -18.54 15.50
CA LEU A 155 26.27 -17.91 14.83
C LEU A 155 27.40 -18.92 14.65
N ARG A 156 27.72 -19.66 15.71
CA ARG A 156 28.75 -20.70 15.69
C ARG A 156 28.43 -21.78 14.65
N ARG A 157 27.21 -22.30 14.64
CA ARG A 157 26.79 -23.32 13.65
C ARG A 157 26.83 -22.79 12.21
N LEU A 158 26.44 -21.55 11.99
CA LEU A 158 26.50 -20.91 10.67
C LEU A 158 27.94 -20.71 10.18
N ALA A 159 28.85 -20.30 11.08
CA ALA A 159 30.27 -20.18 10.79
C ALA A 159 30.87 -21.55 10.43
N GLU A 160 30.60 -22.58 11.24
CA GLU A 160 31.05 -23.96 10.98
C GLU A 160 30.53 -24.48 9.62
N MET A 161 29.24 -24.30 9.32
CA MET A 161 28.66 -24.71 8.03
C MET A 161 29.28 -23.97 6.82
N LYS A 162 29.60 -22.68 6.97
CA LYS A 162 30.28 -21.93 5.91
C LYS A 162 31.70 -22.38 5.70
N GLU A 163 32.44 -22.61 6.79
CA GLU A 163 33.81 -23.11 6.71
C GLU A 163 33.83 -24.48 6.02
N GLU A 164 32.86 -25.35 6.34
CA GLU A 164 32.71 -26.64 5.67
C GLU A 164 32.41 -26.48 4.16
N LYS A 165 31.50 -25.57 3.78
CA LYS A 165 31.26 -25.24 2.37
C LYS A 165 32.50 -24.70 1.67
N ARG A 166 33.26 -23.81 2.32
CA ARG A 166 34.52 -23.24 1.80
C ARG A 166 35.55 -24.36 1.58
N ARG A 167 35.69 -25.30 2.52
CA ARG A 167 36.56 -26.48 2.39
C ARG A 167 36.14 -27.39 1.22
N ARG A 168 34.83 -27.58 0.99
CA ARG A 168 34.35 -28.36 -0.17
C ARG A 168 34.60 -27.65 -1.51
N VAL A 169 34.41 -26.33 -1.57
CA VAL A 169 34.68 -25.53 -2.78
C VAL A 169 36.18 -25.51 -3.09
N ASN A 170 37.04 -25.29 -2.09
CA ASN A 170 38.49 -25.24 -2.26
C ASN A 170 39.08 -26.60 -2.71
N LYS A 171 38.47 -27.72 -2.30
CA LYS A 171 38.85 -29.06 -2.82
C LYS A 171 38.49 -29.27 -4.29
N ASN A 172 37.54 -28.51 -4.82
CA ASN A 172 37.06 -28.61 -6.20
C ASN A 172 37.61 -27.49 -7.11
N THR A 173 38.41 -26.57 -6.59
CA THR A 173 38.94 -25.43 -7.34
C THR A 173 40.31 -25.06 -6.78
N GLU A 174 41.40 -25.34 -7.52
CA GLU A 174 42.74 -24.85 -7.17
C GLU A 174 42.81 -23.33 -7.40
N VAL A 175 42.47 -22.54 -6.38
CA VAL A 175 42.82 -21.12 -6.33
C VAL A 175 43.38 -20.81 -4.95
N VAL A 176 44.67 -20.47 -4.92
CA VAL A 176 45.37 -19.98 -3.73
C VAL A 176 44.90 -18.55 -3.47
N VAL A 177 43.88 -18.42 -2.60
CA VAL A 177 43.52 -17.12 -2.02
C VAL A 177 44.32 -16.94 -0.74
N VAL A 178 45.34 -16.08 -0.77
CA VAL A 178 46.05 -15.64 0.43
C VAL A 178 45.20 -14.57 1.11
N LEU A 179 44.58 -14.92 2.24
CA LEU A 179 44.00 -13.96 3.18
C LEU A 179 44.97 -13.75 4.35
N PRO A 180 45.14 -12.52 4.87
CA PRO A 180 46.02 -12.27 6.00
C PRO A 180 45.50 -13.02 7.22
N LYS A 181 46.34 -13.89 7.79
CA LYS A 181 46.18 -14.40 9.15
C LYS A 181 46.85 -13.40 10.09
N ASP A 182 46.06 -12.58 10.77
CA ASP A 182 46.11 -12.44 12.23
C ASP A 182 45.20 -11.30 12.68
N THR A 183 44.63 -11.47 13.88
CA THR A 183 43.65 -10.62 14.59
C THR A 183 42.23 -10.56 14.00
N ASP A 184 41.25 -10.87 14.85
CA ASP A 184 39.79 -10.77 14.63
C ASP A 184 39.06 -11.88 13.84
N ASP A 185 39.30 -13.16 14.17
CA ASP A 185 38.46 -14.27 13.68
C ASP A 185 36.95 -14.06 13.96
N ASN A 186 36.57 -13.30 14.99
CA ASN A 186 35.17 -12.98 15.29
C ASN A 186 34.58 -11.90 14.36
N LEU A 187 35.37 -10.89 13.96
CA LEU A 187 34.89 -9.79 13.12
C LEU A 187 34.76 -10.23 11.65
N PHE A 188 35.73 -11.00 11.16
CA PHE A 188 35.66 -11.59 9.81
C PHE A 188 34.49 -12.58 9.68
N ASN A 189 34.18 -13.35 10.72
CA ASN A 189 33.00 -14.22 10.75
C ASN A 189 31.69 -13.43 10.67
N LEU A 190 31.62 -12.30 11.37
CA LEU A 190 30.41 -11.49 11.39
C LEU A 190 30.20 -10.70 10.10
N LEU A 191 31.28 -10.17 9.51
CA LEU A 191 31.23 -9.52 8.21
C LEU A 191 30.76 -10.50 7.12
N ASP A 192 31.35 -11.70 7.09
CA ASP A 192 30.91 -12.77 6.20
C ASP A 192 29.42 -13.08 6.42
N LEU A 193 28.97 -13.09 7.68
CA LEU A 193 27.58 -13.33 8.03
C LEU A 193 26.65 -12.20 7.55
N MET A 194 27.04 -10.94 7.65
CA MET A 194 26.31 -9.79 7.10
C MET A 194 26.16 -9.91 5.57
N VAL A 195 27.21 -10.42 4.90
CA VAL A 195 27.21 -10.64 3.44
C VAL A 195 26.37 -11.85 3.02
N GLU A 196 26.17 -12.84 3.87
CA GLU A 196 25.46 -14.09 3.52
C GLU A 196 24.02 -14.11 4.00
N GLN A 197 23.73 -13.57 5.18
CA GLN A 197 22.39 -13.50 5.78
C GLN A 197 21.65 -12.24 5.33
N SER A 198 21.35 -12.14 4.03
CA SER A 198 20.76 -10.95 3.40
C SER A 198 19.53 -10.40 4.12
N VAL A 199 18.61 -11.30 4.49
CA VAL A 199 17.36 -10.95 5.15
C VAL A 199 17.62 -10.39 6.54
N LEU A 200 18.54 -11.00 7.28
CA LEU A 200 18.86 -10.56 8.64
C LEU A 200 19.64 -9.25 8.63
N PHE A 201 20.63 -9.12 7.75
CA PHE A 201 21.39 -7.89 7.55
C PHE A 201 20.47 -6.73 7.14
N THR A 202 19.57 -6.95 6.18
CA THR A 202 18.57 -5.95 5.76
C THR A 202 17.70 -5.51 6.92
N LYS A 203 17.20 -6.48 7.69
CA LYS A 203 16.34 -6.22 8.84
C LYS A 203 17.09 -5.42 9.92
N ALA A 204 18.36 -5.76 10.17
CA ALA A 204 19.23 -5.06 11.11
C ALA A 204 19.45 -3.62 10.66
N LEU A 205 19.89 -3.42 9.41
CA LEU A 205 20.14 -2.12 8.81
C LEU A 205 18.90 -1.21 8.86
N ALA A 206 17.71 -1.76 8.57
CA ALA A 206 16.45 -1.03 8.65
C ALA A 206 16.10 -0.60 10.09
N LEU A 207 16.30 -1.46 11.09
CA LEU A 207 15.87 -1.24 12.47
C LEU A 207 16.89 -0.51 13.35
N SER A 208 18.17 -0.52 12.97
CA SER A 208 19.23 0.10 13.76
C SER A 208 19.79 1.38 13.15
N VAL A 209 19.64 1.57 11.84
CA VAL A 209 20.27 2.70 11.13
C VAL A 209 19.24 3.54 10.37
N GLU A 210 18.49 2.93 9.45
CA GLU A 210 17.66 3.68 8.50
C GLU A 210 16.32 4.15 9.07
N ALA A 211 15.86 3.53 10.15
CA ALA A 211 14.50 3.57 10.68
C ALA A 211 13.49 2.81 9.81
N ALA A 212 12.66 1.99 10.46
CA ALA A 212 11.66 1.17 9.80
C ALA A 212 10.27 1.59 10.25
N GLU A 213 9.53 2.19 9.31
CA GLU A 213 8.23 2.77 9.57
C GLU A 213 7.11 1.82 9.17
N VAL A 214 6.07 1.74 10.00
CA VAL A 214 4.87 0.95 9.75
C VAL A 214 3.77 1.84 9.22
N LEU A 215 3.21 1.40 8.10
CA LEU A 215 1.99 1.92 7.53
C LEU A 215 0.86 0.90 7.67
N GLU A 216 -0.20 1.23 8.41
CA GLU A 216 -1.40 0.38 8.50
C GLU A 216 -2.48 0.80 7.50
N ILE A 217 -2.63 0.03 6.41
CA ILE A 217 -3.61 0.31 5.35
C ILE A 217 -4.89 -0.44 5.64
N MET A 218 -5.97 0.25 6.03
CA MET A 218 -7.20 -0.42 6.50
C MET A 218 -8.10 -0.94 5.38
N ALA A 219 -8.42 -0.04 4.47
CA ALA A 219 -9.22 -0.21 3.26
C ALA A 219 -9.16 1.15 2.56
N ILE A 220 -9.40 1.19 1.24
CA ILE A 220 -9.69 2.48 0.62
C ILE A 220 -11.15 2.78 0.88
N ARG A 221 -11.40 3.73 1.79
CA ARG A 221 -12.71 4.39 1.87
C ARG A 221 -12.65 5.58 0.94
N ASN A 222 -13.46 5.55 -0.11
CA ASN A 222 -13.59 6.63 -1.05
C ASN A 222 -14.93 7.32 -0.81
N THR A 223 -14.90 8.57 -0.37
CA THR A 223 -16.11 9.41 -0.32
C THR A 223 -16.00 10.44 -1.42
N THR A 224 -16.86 10.31 -2.43
CA THR A 224 -16.80 11.15 -3.62
C THR A 224 -17.97 12.10 -3.64
N ALA A 225 -17.69 13.40 -3.79
CA ALA A 225 -18.67 14.41 -4.12
C ALA A 225 -18.48 14.83 -5.59
N THR A 226 -19.51 14.68 -6.41
CA THR A 226 -19.46 15.03 -7.85
C THR A 226 -20.60 15.94 -8.25
N LEU A 227 -20.30 16.88 -9.14
CA LEU A 227 -21.28 17.59 -9.94
C LEU A 227 -21.43 16.84 -11.27
N ASN A 228 -22.63 16.34 -11.53
CA ASN A 228 -22.97 15.55 -12.70
C ASN A 228 -23.96 16.31 -13.59
N LEU A 229 -23.72 16.25 -14.89
CA LEU A 229 -24.68 16.57 -15.92
C LEU A 229 -25.27 15.25 -16.44
N CYS A 230 -26.58 15.10 -16.32
CA CYS A 230 -27.28 13.88 -16.70
C CYS A 230 -28.32 14.15 -17.79
N TYR A 231 -28.60 13.12 -18.57
CA TYR A 231 -29.68 13.09 -19.55
C TYR A 231 -30.53 11.84 -19.33
N ASP A 232 -31.82 12.06 -19.16
CA ASP A 232 -32.83 11.01 -19.12
C ASP A 232 -33.32 10.76 -20.55
N PHE A 233 -33.56 9.50 -20.91
CA PHE A 233 -34.06 9.11 -22.23
C PHE A 233 -35.57 8.87 -22.19
N PRO A 234 -36.43 9.91 -22.20
CA PRO A 234 -37.87 9.77 -22.06
C PRO A 234 -38.51 8.98 -23.23
N GLY A 235 -37.88 8.98 -24.41
CA GLY A 235 -38.34 8.18 -25.56
C GLY A 235 -38.22 6.66 -25.37
N LEU A 236 -37.50 6.22 -24.33
CA LEU A 236 -37.35 4.82 -23.94
C LEU A 236 -38.02 4.53 -22.59
N GLU A 237 -38.88 5.44 -22.12
CA GLU A 237 -39.59 5.30 -20.85
C GLU A 237 -40.54 4.10 -20.91
N LEU A 238 -40.43 3.21 -19.93
CA LEU A 238 -41.41 2.17 -19.71
C LEU A 238 -42.63 2.83 -19.06
N VAL A 239 -43.52 3.38 -19.89
CA VAL A 239 -44.66 4.25 -19.51
C VAL A 239 -45.54 3.67 -18.40
N LYS A 240 -45.65 2.33 -18.29
CA LYS A 240 -46.42 1.67 -17.22
C LYS A 240 -45.73 1.65 -15.85
N LEU A 241 -44.43 1.96 -15.78
CA LEU A 241 -43.59 1.79 -14.61
C LEU A 241 -42.85 3.07 -14.18
N ASN A 242 -42.98 4.21 -14.88
CA ASN A 242 -42.20 5.44 -14.59
C ASN A 242 -40.69 5.18 -14.48
N ILE A 243 -40.16 4.30 -15.34
CA ILE A 243 -38.74 3.94 -15.41
C ILE A 243 -38.16 4.46 -16.71
N SER A 244 -37.09 5.24 -16.62
CA SER A 244 -36.38 5.80 -17.78
C SER A 244 -34.89 5.49 -17.71
N PRO A 245 -34.25 5.10 -18.82
CA PRO A 245 -32.80 5.06 -18.90
C PRO A 245 -32.20 6.45 -18.69
N TYR A 246 -31.01 6.49 -18.10
CA TYR A 246 -30.26 7.73 -17.95
C TYR A 246 -28.75 7.51 -18.13
N THR A 247 -28.08 8.59 -18.52
CA THR A 247 -26.62 8.69 -18.52
C THR A 247 -26.20 9.96 -17.80
N CYS A 248 -25.05 9.95 -17.14
CA CYS A 248 -24.45 11.12 -16.54
C CYS A 248 -22.96 11.17 -16.79
N ALA A 249 -22.43 12.38 -16.97
CA ALA A 249 -21.01 12.67 -16.89
C ALA A 249 -20.79 13.76 -15.83
N GLY A 250 -19.79 13.59 -14.98
CA GLY A 250 -19.52 14.55 -13.92
C GLY A 250 -18.08 14.63 -13.49
N ILE A 251 -17.81 15.70 -12.77
CA ILE A 251 -16.50 16.04 -12.21
C ILE A 251 -16.67 16.27 -10.72
N GLY A 252 -15.64 15.98 -9.93
CA GLY A 252 -15.77 16.11 -8.49
C GLY A 252 -14.51 15.80 -7.71
N GLY A 253 -14.63 15.85 -6.39
CA GLY A 253 -13.58 15.52 -5.45
C GLY A 253 -13.81 14.14 -4.84
N SER A 254 -12.75 13.34 -4.81
CA SER A 254 -12.69 12.06 -4.09
C SER A 254 -11.84 12.25 -2.84
N VAL A 255 -12.41 11.99 -1.68
CA VAL A 255 -11.67 11.92 -0.42
C VAL A 255 -11.30 10.47 -0.16
N ILE A 256 -10.01 10.18 -0.28
CA ILE A 256 -9.48 8.83 -0.14
C ILE A 256 -8.81 8.69 1.22
N GLY A 257 -9.46 7.92 2.09
CA GLY A 257 -8.92 7.55 3.40
C GLY A 257 -8.20 6.20 3.32
N ILE A 258 -6.89 6.22 3.57
CA ILE A 258 -6.01 5.03 3.52
C ILE A 258 -5.63 4.58 4.93
N THR A 259 -5.50 5.55 5.85
CA THR A 259 -5.15 5.38 7.27
C THR A 259 -6.13 6.14 8.17
N LYS A 260 -6.07 5.88 9.48
CA LYS A 260 -6.90 6.63 10.44
C LYS A 260 -6.50 8.12 10.43
N GLY A 261 -7.47 8.99 10.16
CA GLY A 261 -7.35 10.44 10.35
C GLY A 261 -6.65 11.23 9.23
N HIS A 262 -6.26 10.59 8.12
CA HIS A 262 -5.63 11.29 6.98
C HIS A 262 -6.42 11.04 5.70
N ALA A 263 -6.83 12.13 5.08
CA ALA A 263 -7.72 12.17 3.94
C ALA A 263 -7.14 13.13 2.91
N ASN A 264 -6.78 12.61 1.74
CA ASN A 264 -6.32 13.44 0.63
C ASN A 264 -7.50 13.68 -0.32
N LEU A 265 -7.73 14.96 -0.65
CA LEU A 265 -8.70 15.36 -1.65
C LEU A 265 -8.05 15.27 -3.04
N GLN A 266 -8.62 14.44 -3.91
CA GLN A 266 -8.15 14.29 -5.29
C GLN A 266 -9.27 14.61 -6.27
N LEU A 267 -8.92 15.21 -7.41
CA LEU A 267 -9.88 15.47 -8.48
C LEU A 267 -10.30 14.14 -9.12
N SER A 268 -11.55 14.02 -9.52
CA SER A 268 -12.10 12.80 -10.10
C SER A 268 -13.15 13.13 -11.14
N TYR A 269 -13.32 12.22 -12.09
CA TYR A 269 -14.44 12.25 -13.02
C TYR A 269 -15.24 10.96 -12.92
N LYS A 270 -16.54 11.07 -13.22
CA LYS A 270 -17.51 10.00 -13.05
C LYS A 270 -18.42 9.90 -14.26
N LEU A 271 -18.63 8.68 -14.72
CA LEU A 271 -19.62 8.34 -15.74
C LEU A 271 -20.64 7.40 -15.09
N LYS A 272 -21.94 7.70 -15.22
CA LYS A 272 -23.02 6.86 -14.70
C LYS A 272 -23.94 6.43 -15.85
N LEU A 273 -24.36 5.18 -15.83
CA LEU A 273 -25.31 4.62 -16.78
C LEU A 273 -26.29 3.74 -16.03
N GLY A 274 -27.59 3.94 -16.22
CA GLY A 274 -28.57 3.17 -15.46
C GLY A 274 -30.01 3.46 -15.82
N LEU A 275 -30.88 3.05 -14.91
CA LEU A 275 -32.31 3.32 -14.93
C LEU A 275 -32.66 4.20 -13.74
N ASN A 276 -33.51 5.20 -13.96
CA ASN A 276 -34.12 5.98 -12.91
C ASN A 276 -35.59 5.56 -12.74
N TYR A 277 -36.08 5.54 -11.51
CA TYR A 277 -37.46 5.28 -11.16
C TYR A 277 -38.01 6.45 -10.35
N ARG A 278 -39.07 7.07 -10.83
CA ARG A 278 -39.65 8.25 -10.18
C ARG A 278 -40.82 7.85 -9.28
N PHE A 279 -40.60 7.87 -7.96
CA PHE A 279 -41.66 7.61 -6.97
C PHE A 279 -42.65 8.76 -6.89
N ARG A 280 -42.12 9.99 -6.85
CA ARG A 280 -42.85 11.26 -6.79
C ARG A 280 -42.11 12.30 -7.64
N SER A 281 -42.75 13.43 -7.96
CA SER A 281 -42.17 14.50 -8.78
C SER A 281 -40.78 14.96 -8.30
N ASN A 282 -40.50 14.83 -7.00
CA ASN A 282 -39.28 15.25 -6.33
C ASN A 282 -38.42 14.11 -5.76
N ALA A 283 -38.78 12.83 -5.96
CA ALA A 283 -38.08 11.69 -5.37
C ALA A 283 -37.80 10.59 -6.41
N VAL A 284 -36.51 10.27 -6.59
CA VAL A 284 -36.05 9.36 -7.65
C VAL A 284 -35.13 8.27 -7.07
N ALA A 285 -35.32 7.01 -7.48
CA ALA A 285 -34.36 5.94 -7.26
C ALA A 285 -33.51 5.72 -8.52
N TYR A 286 -32.23 5.39 -8.33
CA TYR A 286 -31.34 5.00 -9.41
C TYR A 286 -30.82 3.59 -9.19
N ILE A 287 -30.77 2.83 -10.27
CA ILE A 287 -30.04 1.57 -10.34
C ILE A 287 -29.16 1.58 -11.58
N GLY A 288 -27.89 1.22 -11.43
CA GLY A 288 -27.01 1.23 -12.58
C GLY A 288 -25.57 0.91 -12.26
N THR A 289 -24.71 1.33 -13.19
CA THR A 289 -23.27 1.19 -13.08
C THR A 289 -22.61 2.55 -13.16
N SER A 290 -21.52 2.73 -12.40
CA SER A 290 -20.71 3.93 -12.47
C SER A 290 -19.24 3.61 -12.69
N TYR A 291 -18.63 4.28 -13.64
CA TYR A 291 -17.19 4.30 -13.81
C TYR A 291 -16.64 5.57 -13.17
N GLN A 292 -15.67 5.41 -12.28
CA GLN A 292 -15.00 6.54 -11.63
C GLN A 292 -13.49 6.43 -11.80
N LYS A 293 -12.87 7.54 -12.22
CA LYS A 293 -11.41 7.66 -12.23
C LYS A 293 -11.00 8.85 -11.37
N VAL A 294 -10.05 8.59 -10.48
CA VAL A 294 -9.40 9.61 -9.67
C VAL A 294 -8.12 10.03 -10.37
N LEU A 295 -7.89 11.34 -10.44
CA LEU A 295 -6.74 11.98 -11.05
C LEU A 295 -5.70 12.25 -9.96
N GLY A 296 -4.48 11.75 -10.19
CA GLY A 296 -3.42 11.73 -9.19
C GLY A 296 -3.31 10.36 -8.50
N SER A 297 -2.09 9.81 -8.49
CA SER A 297 -1.76 8.50 -7.92
C SER A 297 -0.90 8.59 -6.67
N GLU A 298 -0.64 9.81 -6.19
CA GLU A 298 0.29 10.07 -5.10
C GLU A 298 -0.50 10.52 -3.87
N TYR A 299 -0.25 9.81 -2.77
CA TYR A 299 -0.84 10.12 -1.48
C TYR A 299 0.28 10.58 -0.57
N TYR A 300 0.16 11.81 -0.07
CA TYR A 300 1.17 12.45 0.77
C TYR A 300 0.76 12.36 2.25
N ASN A 301 1.76 12.47 3.14
CA ASN A 301 1.60 12.61 4.59
C ASN A 301 0.74 11.52 5.25
N VAL A 302 1.06 10.27 4.93
CA VAL A 302 0.43 9.14 5.60
C VAL A 302 1.05 9.00 7.00
N PRO A 303 0.27 8.83 8.09
CA PRO A 303 0.79 8.71 9.44
C PRO A 303 1.55 7.41 9.56
N LEU A 304 2.85 7.53 9.84
CA LEU A 304 3.75 6.42 10.04
C LEU A 304 3.87 6.14 11.53
N LYS A 305 3.94 4.85 11.88
CA LYS A 305 4.19 4.40 13.25
C LYS A 305 5.54 3.72 13.30
N ARG A 306 6.28 3.91 14.38
CA ARG A 306 7.51 3.16 14.60
C ARG A 306 7.22 1.71 14.96
N LEU A 307 8.07 0.79 14.51
CA LEU A 307 8.06 -0.57 15.04
C LEU A 307 8.45 -0.57 16.53
N VAL A 308 7.92 -1.53 17.29
CA VAL A 308 8.17 -1.63 18.74
C VAL A 308 9.65 -1.88 19.04
N ASP A 309 10.34 -2.57 18.14
CA ASP A 309 11.72 -3.01 18.26
C ASP A 309 12.71 -2.24 17.36
N ASP A 310 12.27 -1.10 16.82
CA ASP A 310 13.16 -0.18 16.10
C ASP A 310 13.94 0.69 17.09
N VAL A 311 15.26 0.64 16.98
CA VAL A 311 16.23 1.30 17.87
C VAL A 311 17.08 2.35 17.16
N SER A 312 16.78 2.64 15.88
CA SER A 312 17.47 3.66 15.08
C SER A 312 17.41 5.09 15.69
N PRO A 313 18.33 5.99 15.31
CA PRO A 313 18.34 7.37 15.81
C PRO A 313 17.05 8.14 15.46
N ALA A 314 16.54 8.93 16.41
CA ALA A 314 15.26 9.66 16.24
C ALA A 314 15.29 10.73 15.14
N ASN A 315 16.46 11.26 14.79
CA ASN A 315 16.68 12.22 13.70
C ASN A 315 16.67 11.58 12.30
N ARG A 316 16.61 10.24 12.20
CA ARG A 316 16.41 9.51 10.93
C ARG A 316 14.93 9.28 10.62
N ILE A 317 14.06 9.59 11.58
CA ILE A 317 12.60 9.71 11.43
C ILE A 317 12.33 11.10 10.86
N ARG A 318 11.37 11.23 9.93
CA ARG A 318 10.95 12.53 9.37
C ARG A 318 10.84 13.59 10.48
N GLU A 319 11.74 14.56 10.51
CA GLU A 319 11.43 15.82 11.19
C GLU A 319 10.36 16.52 10.35
N LYS A 320 9.13 16.51 10.90
CA LYS A 320 7.92 17.27 10.54
C LYS A 320 7.83 17.93 9.16
#